data_AF-A0A4Q3RNT4-F1
#
_entry.id   AF-A0A4Q3RNT4-F1
#
_cell.length_a   1.000
_cell.length_b   1.000
_cell.length_c   1.000
_cell.angle_alpha   90.00
_cell.angle_beta   90.00
_cell.angle_gamma   90.00
#
_symmetry.space_group_name_H-M   'P 1'
#
loop_
_entity.id
_entity.type
_entity.pdbx_description
1 polymer ?
#
loop_
_entity_poly.entity_id
_entity_poly.type
_entity_poly.pdbx_seq_one_letter_code
_entity_poly.pdbx_strand_id
1 'polypeptide(L)' 'MSAKTKLVLGLLGAAAAGVVVGLLLAPDSGSATRQKITSTASDWGSSLGDLFASAKDGVSNLGRKGARTASDVKESYM' A
#
# COMPACT_ATOMS: atom_id res chain seq x y z
N MET A 1 6.36 5.43 25.08
CA MET A 1 5.73 4.81 23.89
C MET A 1 6.55 5.14 22.65
N SER A 2 7.09 4.13 21.97
CA SER A 2 7.88 4.32 20.74
C SER A 2 7.00 4.87 19.61
N ALA A 3 7.57 5.71 18.72
CA ALA A 3 6.86 6.28 17.59
C ALA A 3 6.27 5.21 16.66
N LYS A 4 6.94 4.06 16.52
CA LYS A 4 6.44 2.91 15.75
C LYS A 4 5.14 2.35 16.33
N THR A 5 5.04 2.28 17.66
CA THR A 5 3.82 1.82 18.35
C THR A 5 2.65 2.75 18.09
N LYS A 6 2.87 4.08 18.11
CA LYS A 6 1.83 5.07 17.79
C LYS A 6 1.38 4.98 16.34
N LEU A 7 2.32 4.76 15.41
CA LEU A 7 2.03 4.59 13.99
C LEU A 7 1.20 3.33 13.72
N VAL A 8 1.59 2.19 14.29
CA VAL A 8 0.84 0.93 14.17
C VAL A 8 -0.56 1.08 14.75
N LEU A 9 -0.68 1.71 15.93
CA LEU A 9 -1.99 1.93 16.55
C LEU A 9 -2.87 2.88 15.72
N GLY A 10 -2.29 3.93 15.13
CA GLY A 10 -2.99 4.83 14.22
C GLY A 10 -3.47 4.13 12.95
N LEU A 11 -2.62 3.29 12.34
CA LEU A 11 -2.99 2.51 11.16
C LEU A 11 -4.10 1.49 11.45
N LEU A 12 -4.00 0.78 12.58
CA LEU A 12 -5.04 -0.17 13.00
C LEU A 12 -6.36 0.55 13.30
N GLY A 13 -6.31 1.69 13.99
CA GLY A 13 -7.49 2.51 14.26
C GLY A 13 -8.14 3.03 12.96
N ALA A 14 -7.33 3.50 12.02
CA ALA A 14 -7.81 3.97 10.71
C ALA A 14 -8.43 2.84 9.88
N ALA A 15 -7.80 1.66 9.84
CA ALA A 15 -8.34 0.49 9.15
C ALA A 15 -9.67 0.04 9.76
N ALA A 16 -9.76 -0.04 11.09
CA ALA A 16 -10.99 -0.41 11.78
C ALA A 16 -12.11 0.61 11.53
N ALA A 17 -11.82 1.92 11.65
CA ALA A 17 -12.77 2.97 11.33
C ALA A 17 -13.24 2.91 9.86
N GLY A 18 -12.33 2.62 8.93
CA GLY A 18 -12.65 2.46 7.51
C GLY A 18 -13.58 1.26 7.25
N VAL A 19 -13.32 0.12 7.88
CA VAL A 19 -14.19 -1.06 7.75
C VAL A 19 -15.57 -0.79 8.34
N VAL A 20 -15.66 -0.17 9.52
CA VAL A 20 -16.95 0.15 10.16
C VAL A 20 -17.76 1.10 9.28
N VAL A 21 -17.16 2.18 8.79
CA VAL A 21 -17.84 3.12 7.89
C VAL A 21 -18.24 2.45 6.58
N GLY A 22 -17.37 1.61 6.00
CA GLY A 22 -17.68 0.86 4.79
C GLY A 22 -18.82 -0.14 4.96
N LEU A 23 -18.87 -0.83 6.11
CA LEU A 23 -19.95 -1.78 6.44
C LEU A 23 -21.28 -1.05 6.67
N LEU A 24 -21.26 0.14 7.29
CA LEU A 24 -22.45 0.96 7.48
C LEU A 24 -22.98 1.52 6.16
N LEU A 25 -22.10 1.90 5.23
CA LEU A 25 -22.48 2.48 3.95
C LEU A 25 -22.95 1.44 2.93
N ALA A 26 -22.42 0.21 3.00
CA ALA A 26 -22.80 -0.90 2.14
C ALA A 26 -22.89 -2.21 2.93
N PRO A 27 -23.99 -2.40 3.70
CA PRO A 27 -24.21 -3.66 4.40
C PRO A 27 -24.65 -4.75 3.41
N ASP A 28 -23.76 -5.71 3.17
CA ASP A 28 -24.08 -6.94 2.45
C ASP A 28 -24.47 -8.05 3.44
N SER A 29 -25.24 -9.01 2.97
CA SER A 29 -25.64 -10.18 3.78
C SER A 29 -24.41 -11.07 4.06
N GLY A 30 -24.32 -11.65 5.27
CA GLY A 30 -23.10 -12.36 5.72
C GLY A 30 -22.62 -13.48 4.77
N SER A 31 -23.56 -14.19 4.13
CA SER A 31 -23.26 -15.19 3.10
C SER A 31 -22.63 -14.58 1.84
N ALA A 32 -23.15 -13.44 1.39
CA ALA A 32 -22.63 -12.68 0.26
C ALA A 32 -21.27 -12.04 0.60
N THR A 33 -21.09 -11.52 1.82
CA THR A 33 -19.82 -10.95 2.29
C THR A 33 -18.70 -11.97 2.26
N ARG A 34 -18.94 -13.21 2.72
CA ARG A 34 -17.91 -14.25 2.70
C ARG A 34 -17.53 -14.66 1.27
N GLN A 35 -18.51 -14.76 0.38
CA GLN A 35 -18.27 -15.06 -1.03
C GLN A 35 -17.52 -13.93 -1.73
N LYS A 36 -17.92 -12.67 -1.48
CA LYS A 36 -17.24 -11.47 -1.99
C LYS A 36 -15.83 -11.33 -1.46
N ILE A 37 -15.57 -11.60 -0.17
CA ILE A 37 -14.21 -11.58 0.38
C ILE A 37 -13.33 -12.58 -0.35
N THR A 38 -13.79 -13.82 -0.55
CA THR A 38 -12.98 -14.84 -1.23
C THR A 38 -12.69 -14.47 -2.69
N SER A 39 -13.70 -14.04 -3.46
CA SER A 39 -13.50 -13.60 -4.84
C SER A 39 -12.60 -12.36 -4.93
N THR A 40 -12.93 -11.31 -4.17
CA THR A 40 -12.16 -10.06 -4.18
C THR A 40 -10.74 -10.27 -3.68
N ALA A 41 -10.51 -11.12 -2.66
CA ALA A 41 -9.16 -11.42 -2.17
C ALA A 41 -8.32 -12.18 -3.20
N SER A 42 -8.92 -13.10 -3.97
CA SER A 42 -8.24 -13.82 -5.05
C SER A 42 -7.82 -12.85 -6.18
N ASP A 43 -8.73 -11.98 -6.61
CA ASP A 43 -8.47 -11.02 -7.70
C ASP A 43 -7.52 -9.90 -7.26
N TRP A 44 -7.66 -9.42 -6.02
CA TRP A 44 -6.78 -8.42 -5.43
C TRP A 44 -5.40 -8.98 -5.15
N GLY A 45 -5.26 -10.23 -4.70
CA GLY A 45 -3.95 -10.83 -4.43
C GLY A 45 -3.02 -10.76 -5.64
N SER A 46 -3.55 -11.10 -6.82
CA SER A 46 -2.80 -11.04 -8.07
C SER A 46 -2.52 -9.59 -8.51
N SER A 47 -3.54 -8.73 -8.49
CA SER A 47 -3.42 -7.33 -8.95
C SER A 47 -2.52 -6.47 -8.06
N LEU A 48 -2.61 -6.66 -6.74
CA LEU A 48 -1.78 -5.98 -5.76
C LEU A 48 -0.33 -6.46 -5.82
N GLY A 49 -0.12 -7.76 -6.08
CA GLY A 49 1.21 -8.32 -6.29
C GLY A 49 1.92 -7.66 -7.47
N ASP A 50 1.25 -7.59 -8.62
CA ASP A 50 1.79 -6.94 -9.82
C ASP A 50 2.02 -5.45 -9.64
N LEU A 51 1.09 -4.76 -8.98
CA LEU A 51 1.22 -3.32 -8.71
C LEU A 51 2.35 -3.05 -7.72
N PHE A 52 2.53 -3.90 -6.71
CA PHE A 52 3.64 -3.80 -5.76
C PHE A 52 4.98 -4.10 -6.40
N ALA A 53 5.06 -5.13 -7.26
CA ALA A 53 6.26 -5.43 -8.05
C ALA A 53 6.63 -4.25 -8.95
N SER A 54 5.66 -3.71 -9.69
CA SER A 54 5.82 -2.54 -10.55
C SER A 54 6.24 -1.29 -9.77
N ALA A 55 5.64 -1.06 -8.60
CA ALA A 55 5.99 0.06 -7.73
C ALA A 55 7.41 -0.08 -7.18
N LYS A 56 7.81 -1.29 -6.76
CA LYS A 56 9.16 -1.57 -6.28
C LYS A 56 10.20 -1.33 -7.39
N ASP A 57 9.93 -1.82 -8.60
CA ASP A 57 10.81 -1.61 -9.75
C ASP A 57 10.88 -0.13 -10.13
N GLY A 58 9.76 0.58 -10.17
CA GLY A 58 9.71 2.02 -10.41
C GLY A 58 10.51 2.83 -9.38
N VAL A 59 10.35 2.54 -8.09
CA VAL A 59 11.09 3.18 -7.00
C VAL A 59 12.58 2.85 -7.08
N SER A 60 12.96 1.60 -7.36
CA SER A 60 14.36 1.20 -7.47
C SER A 60 15.04 1.86 -8.67
N ASN A 61 14.33 1.96 -9.81
CA ASN A 61 14.85 2.56 -11.02
C ASN A 61 14.95 4.10 -10.90
N LEU A 62 13.97 4.73 -10.26
CA LEU A 62 14.00 6.16 -9.95
C LEU A 62 15.10 6.49 -8.95
N GLY A 63 15.29 5.66 -7.93
CA GLY A 63 16.39 5.79 -6.97
C GLY A 63 17.76 5.67 -7.62
N ARG A 64 17.97 4.69 -8.52
CA ARG A 64 19.23 4.56 -9.27
C ARG A 64 19.47 5.71 -10.24
N LYS A 65 18.45 6.18 -10.97
CA LYS A 65 18.58 7.32 -11.88
C LYS A 65 18.85 8.61 -11.10
N GLY A 66 18.10 8.86 -10.04
CA GLY A 66 18.31 10.01 -9.16
C GLY A 66 19.68 10.00 -8.51
N ALA A 67 20.17 8.85 -8.06
CA ALA A 67 21.52 8.71 -7.52
C ALA A 67 22.61 9.00 -8.57
N ARG A 68 22.49 8.45 -9.79
CA ARG A 68 23.44 8.71 -10.88
C ARG A 68 23.43 10.16 -11.32
N THR A 69 22.25 10.74 -11.56
CA THR A 69 22.12 12.15 -11.92
C THR A 69 22.66 13.06 -10.82
N ALA A 70 22.42 12.73 -9.55
CA ALA A 70 22.99 13.47 -8.41
C ALA A 70 24.51 13.35 -8.34
N SER A 71 25.08 12.19 -8.71
CA SER A 71 26.53 12.01 -8.83
C SER A 71 27.12 12.82 -9.98
N ASP A 72 26.53 12.76 -11.18
CA ASP A 72 27.03 13.47 -12.37
C ASP A 72 26.98 15.00 -12.19
N VAL A 73 25.91 15.54 -11.60
CA VAL A 73 25.82 16.99 -11.31
C VAL A 73 26.74 17.43 -10.18
N LYS A 74 27.05 16.54 -9.23
CA LYS A 74 28.01 16.81 -8.15
C LYS A 74 29.45 16.75 -8.67
N GLU A 75 29.76 15.83 -9.58
CA GLU A 75 31.06 15.71 -10.25
C GLU A 75 31.31 16.90 -11.18
N SER A 76 30.29 17.39 -11.92
CA SER A 76 30.45 18.52 -12.83
C SER A 76 30.62 19.89 -12.14
N TYR A 77 30.39 19.96 -10.82
CA TYR A 77 30.50 21.19 -10.01
C TYR A 77 31.72 21.20 -9.07
N MET A 78 32.46 20.09 -8.99
CA MET A 78 33.70 19.94 -8.22
C MET A 78 34.90 19.87 -9.16
#